data_AF-A0A7X2MTF1-F1
#
_entry.id   AF-A0A7X2MTF1-F1
#
_cell.length_a   1.000
_cell.length_b   1.000
_cell.length_c   1.000
_cell.angle_alpha   90.00
_cell.angle_beta   90.00
_cell.angle_gamma   90.00
#
_symmetry.space_group_name_H-M   'P 1'
#
loop_
_entity.id
_entity.type
_entity.pdbx_description
1 polymer ?
#
loop_
_entity_poly.entity_id
_entity_poly.type
_entity_poly.pdbx_seq_one_letter_code
_entity_poly.pdbx_strand_id
1 'polypeptide(L)'
;MIRAALILLTALLLSACAGPAPDSSRPTAWLKPGVKVTLPPPGIRPAFQQQQLLTGQVKGQSQSLLVLLSADEQQIDLAGLSSVGIRLFSLRYDASGIHTQQLMPLPQMPPASQVLADIMLSYWPRELWQKQLPRGWTLQDQGLKR
;
A
#
# COMPACT_ATOMS: atom_id res chain seq x y z
N MET A 1 -54.26 5.94 -1.07
CA MET A 1 -53.26 6.11 0.02
C MET A 1 -52.31 4.91 0.14
N ILE A 2 -52.80 3.66 0.17
CA ILE A 2 -51.98 2.44 0.31
C ILE A 2 -50.93 2.25 -0.83
N ARG A 3 -51.27 2.60 -2.07
CA ARG A 3 -50.34 2.49 -3.21
C ARG A 3 -49.14 3.42 -3.11
N ALA A 4 -49.31 4.62 -2.56
CA ALA A 4 -48.22 5.56 -2.36
C ALA A 4 -47.27 5.09 -1.24
N ALA A 5 -47.82 4.48 -0.18
CA ALA A 5 -47.02 3.89 0.89
C ALA A 5 -46.16 2.71 0.39
N LEU A 6 -46.69 1.88 -0.50
CA LEU A 6 -45.95 0.74 -1.07
C LEU A 6 -44.79 1.19 -1.96
N ILE A 7 -44.99 2.25 -2.76
CA ILE A 7 -43.95 2.86 -3.61
C ILE A 7 -42.85 3.51 -2.76
N LEU A 8 -43.23 4.19 -1.67
CA LEU A 8 -42.27 4.81 -0.76
C LEU A 8 -41.43 3.75 -0.01
N LEU A 9 -42.06 2.64 0.39
CA LEU A 9 -41.36 1.52 1.05
C LEU A 9 -40.38 0.81 0.09
N THR A 10 -40.76 0.64 -1.18
CA THR A 10 -39.85 0.08 -2.19
C THR A 10 -38.69 1.02 -2.48
N ALA A 11 -38.92 2.33 -2.58
CA ALA A 11 -37.84 3.31 -2.77
C ALA A 11 -36.85 3.35 -1.59
N LEU A 12 -37.32 3.17 -0.35
CA LEU A 12 -36.45 3.07 0.84
C LEU A 12 -35.62 1.77 0.87
N LEU A 13 -36.12 0.67 0.31
CA LEU A 13 -35.38 -0.59 0.26
C LEU A 13 -34.24 -0.57 -0.78
N LEU A 14 -34.34 0.26 -1.82
CA LEU A 14 -33.27 0.38 -2.85
C LEU A 14 -32.04 1.17 -2.37
N SER A 15 -32.17 2.08 -1.41
CA SER A 15 -31.04 2.88 -0.90
C SER A 15 -30.14 2.13 0.09
N ALA A 16 -30.56 0.95 0.55
CA ALA A 16 -29.78 0.10 1.46
C ALA A 16 -28.55 -0.56 0.78
N CYS A 17 -28.49 -0.60 -0.55
CA CYS A 17 -27.37 -1.19 -1.29
C CYS A 17 -26.27 -0.18 -1.67
N ALA A 18 -26.43 1.11 -1.39
CA ALA A 18 -25.43 2.14 -1.65
C ALA A 18 -24.36 2.23 -0.54
N GLY A 19 -23.94 1.08 -0.01
CA GLY A 19 -22.75 1.03 0.85
C GLY A 19 -21.53 1.45 0.05
N PRO A 20 -20.60 2.24 0.62
CA PRO A 20 -19.38 2.63 -0.09
C PRO A 20 -18.65 1.37 -0.56
N ALA A 21 -18.52 1.21 -1.88
CA ALA A 21 -17.75 0.12 -2.45
C ALA A 21 -16.32 0.20 -1.90
N PRO A 22 -15.72 -0.94 -1.49
CA PRO A 22 -14.31 -0.95 -1.16
C PRO A 22 -13.55 -0.43 -2.37
N ASP A 23 -12.74 0.60 -2.14
CA ASP A 23 -11.88 1.22 -3.14
C ASP A 23 -10.84 0.21 -3.61
N SER A 24 -11.24 -0.64 -4.58
CA SER A 24 -10.51 -1.82 -5.05
C SER A 24 -9.21 -1.47 -5.78
N SER A 25 -8.98 -0.18 -6.02
CA SER A 25 -7.77 0.36 -6.64
C SER A 25 -6.59 0.40 -5.65
N ARG A 26 -6.86 0.45 -4.34
CA ARG A 26 -5.83 0.64 -3.33
C ARG A 26 -5.05 -0.65 -3.06
N PRO A 27 -3.71 -0.61 -3.13
CA PRO A 27 -2.88 -1.79 -2.90
C PRO A 27 -3.07 -2.34 -1.49
N THR A 28 -2.85 -3.65 -1.36
CA THR A 28 -2.81 -4.34 -0.07
C THR A 28 -1.45 -5.01 0.14
N ALA A 29 -1.06 -5.14 1.40
CA ALA A 29 0.13 -5.85 1.83
C ALA A 29 -0.15 -6.64 3.11
N TRP A 30 0.77 -7.53 3.47
CA TRP A 30 0.68 -8.32 4.69
C TRP A 30 1.46 -7.65 5.81
N LEU A 31 0.82 -7.48 6.98
CA LEU A 31 1.52 -7.11 8.22
C LEU A 31 2.17 -8.33 8.87
N LYS A 32 1.47 -9.46 8.78
CA LYS A 32 1.94 -10.80 9.16
C LYS A 32 1.15 -11.84 8.36
N PRO A 33 1.58 -13.11 8.33
CA PRO A 33 0.78 -14.18 7.72
C PRO A 33 -0.67 -14.17 8.24
N GLY A 34 -1.62 -14.10 7.32
CA GLY A 34 -3.06 -14.05 7.62
C GLY A 34 -3.63 -12.69 7.96
N VAL A 35 -2.83 -11.62 8.05
CA VAL A 35 -3.31 -10.26 8.33
C VAL A 35 -2.90 -9.30 7.22
N LYS A 36 -3.88 -8.87 6.43
CA LYS A 36 -3.71 -7.86 5.38
C LYS A 36 -4.06 -6.47 5.87
N VAL A 37 -3.43 -5.48 5.25
CA VAL A 37 -3.71 -4.06 5.41
C VAL A 37 -3.82 -3.42 4.04
N THR A 38 -4.71 -2.43 3.91
CA THR A 38 -4.76 -1.55 2.74
C THR A 38 -3.75 -0.43 2.93
N LEU A 39 -2.95 -0.13 1.93
CA LEU A 39 -1.97 0.95 2.04
C LEU A 39 -2.68 2.30 2.14
N PRO A 40 -2.14 3.26 2.91
CA PRO A 40 -2.58 4.65 2.85
C PRO A 40 -2.44 5.21 1.43
N PRO A 41 -3.24 6.20 1.03
CA PRO A 41 -3.07 6.85 -0.27
C PRO A 41 -1.71 7.60 -0.37
N PRO A 42 -1.27 7.93 -1.60
CA PRO A 42 -0.24 8.96 -1.81
C PRO A 42 -0.66 10.29 -1.17
N GLY A 43 0.29 11.20 -0.96
CA GLY A 43 -0.02 12.45 -0.25
C GLY A 43 1.08 12.97 0.67
N ILE A 44 2.36 12.63 0.43
CA ILE A 44 3.43 13.11 1.31
C ILE A 44 3.84 14.53 0.90
N ARG A 45 4.04 15.37 1.92
CA ARG A 45 4.65 16.70 1.79
C ARG A 45 5.69 16.89 2.91
N PRO A 46 6.86 17.48 2.62
CA PRO A 46 7.33 17.87 1.28
C PRO A 46 7.64 16.65 0.40
N ALA A 47 7.62 16.85 -0.92
CA ALA A 47 8.05 15.82 -1.86
C ALA A 47 9.51 15.43 -1.57
N PHE A 48 9.84 14.16 -1.73
CA PHE A 48 11.18 13.65 -1.48
C PHE A 48 11.58 12.53 -2.42
N GLN A 49 12.90 12.39 -2.58
CA GLN A 49 13.52 11.31 -3.32
C GLN A 49 14.55 10.65 -2.42
N GLN A 50 14.61 9.32 -2.47
CA GLN A 50 15.51 8.53 -1.63
C GLN A 50 16.05 7.34 -2.40
N GLN A 51 17.33 7.07 -2.20
CA GLN A 51 17.97 5.83 -2.59
C GLN A 51 18.33 5.04 -1.35
N GLN A 52 17.86 3.79 -1.25
CA GLN A 52 18.09 2.96 -0.07
C GLN A 52 18.41 1.52 -0.45
N LEU A 53 19.40 0.92 0.23
CA LEU A 53 19.62 -0.51 0.18
C LEU A 53 18.64 -1.18 1.15
N LEU A 54 17.76 -2.03 0.66
CA LEU A 54 16.92 -2.87 1.49
C LEU A 54 17.52 -4.26 1.57
N THR A 55 17.60 -4.81 2.77
CA THR A 55 18.05 -6.17 3.02
C THR A 55 16.91 -6.93 3.70
N GLY A 56 16.42 -7.96 3.02
CA GLY A 56 15.40 -8.87 3.53
C GLY A 56 16.00 -10.23 3.83
N GLN A 57 15.48 -10.91 4.84
CA GLN A 57 15.81 -12.31 5.13
C GLN A 57 14.59 -13.19 4.94
N VAL A 58 14.69 -14.19 4.06
CA VAL A 58 13.63 -15.16 3.78
C VAL A 58 14.23 -16.56 3.89
N LYS A 59 13.67 -17.39 4.77
CA LYS A 59 14.11 -18.78 4.99
C LYS A 59 15.63 -18.90 5.25
N GLY A 60 16.20 -17.96 6.00
CA GLY A 60 17.63 -17.92 6.32
C GLY A 60 18.55 -17.39 5.21
N GLN A 61 18.00 -17.01 4.05
CA GLN A 61 18.75 -16.37 2.97
C GLN A 61 18.58 -14.86 3.02
N SER A 62 19.69 -14.13 3.01
CA SER A 62 19.70 -12.67 2.94
C SER A 62 19.73 -12.22 1.49
N GLN A 63 18.82 -11.34 1.12
CA GLN A 63 18.76 -10.75 -0.22
C GLN A 63 18.74 -9.23 -0.07
N SER A 64 19.60 -8.56 -0.83
CA SER A 64 19.67 -7.11 -0.87
C SER A 64 19.23 -6.58 -2.22
N LEU A 65 18.47 -5.49 -2.19
CA LEU A 65 18.00 -4.79 -3.38
C LEU A 65 18.16 -3.29 -3.19
N LEU A 66 18.58 -2.59 -4.23
CA LEU A 66 18.67 -1.14 -4.22
C LEU A 66 17.31 -0.57 -4.65
N VAL A 67 16.73 0.29 -3.82
CA VAL A 67 15.46 0.94 -4.09
C VAL A 67 15.67 2.40 -4.38
N LEU A 68 15.05 2.86 -5.47
CA LEU A 68 14.87 4.27 -5.77
C LEU A 68 13.40 4.62 -5.51
N LEU A 69 13.17 5.54 -4.59
CA LEU A 69 11.86 6.03 -4.20
C LEU A 69 11.75 7.51 -4.56
N SER A 70 10.64 7.89 -5.18
CA SER A 70 10.19 9.28 -5.33
C SER A 70 8.76 9.36 -4.85
N ALA A 71 8.45 10.29 -3.96
CA ALA A 71 7.12 10.46 -3.42
C ALA A 71 6.75 11.92 -3.28
N ASP A 72 5.54 12.26 -3.68
CA ASP A 72 4.95 13.58 -3.54
C ASP A 72 3.48 13.46 -3.11
N GLU A 73 2.71 14.52 -3.34
CA GLU A 73 1.31 14.56 -3.01
C GLU A 73 0.44 13.71 -3.96
N GLN A 74 0.88 13.58 -5.21
CA GLN A 74 0.11 12.97 -6.30
C GLN A 74 0.40 11.48 -6.43
N GLN A 75 1.66 11.09 -6.27
CA GLN A 75 2.11 9.74 -6.60
C GLN A 75 3.35 9.29 -5.82
N ILE A 76 3.57 7.99 -5.86
CA ILE A 76 4.77 7.30 -5.38
C ILE A 76 5.32 6.48 -6.54
N ASP A 77 6.55 6.77 -6.97
CA ASP A 77 7.30 5.95 -7.91
C ASP A 77 8.38 5.17 -7.16
N LEU A 78 8.47 3.87 -7.45
CA LEU A 78 9.40 2.95 -6.81
C LEU A 78 10.08 2.08 -7.87
N ALA A 79 11.40 2.05 -7.89
CA ALA A 79 12.16 1.12 -8.71
C ALA A 79 13.06 0.23 -7.83
N GLY A 80 12.92 -1.08 -7.97
CA GLY A 80 13.79 -2.06 -7.33
C GLY A 80 14.84 -2.55 -8.30
N LEU A 81 16.11 -2.42 -7.91
CA LEU A 81 17.27 -2.85 -8.66
C LEU A 81 17.98 -3.97 -7.87
N SER A 82 18.59 -4.91 -8.60
CA SER A 82 19.54 -5.86 -8.02
C SER A 82 20.81 -5.15 -7.54
N SER A 83 21.63 -5.85 -6.76
CA SER A 83 22.94 -5.35 -6.30
C SER A 83 23.90 -4.96 -7.42
N VAL A 84 23.70 -5.49 -8.63
CA VAL A 84 24.49 -5.18 -9.84
C VAL A 84 23.81 -4.15 -10.75
N GLY A 85 22.71 -3.53 -10.31
CA GLY A 85 22.05 -2.41 -11.00
C GLY A 85 20.95 -2.80 -12.00
N ILE A 86 20.64 -4.09 -12.16
CA ILE A 86 19.58 -4.51 -13.09
C ILE A 86 18.20 -4.25 -12.47
N ARG A 87 17.29 -3.63 -13.22
CA ARG A 87 15.90 -3.37 -12.78
C ARG A 87 15.08 -4.65 -12.67
N LEU A 88 14.62 -4.94 -11.45
CA LEU A 88 13.83 -6.12 -11.09
C LEU A 88 12.34 -5.84 -11.22
N PHE A 89 11.91 -4.68 -10.71
CA PHE A 89 10.54 -4.21 -10.81
C PHE A 89 10.48 -2.68 -10.84
N SER A 90 9.36 -2.16 -11.33
CA SER A 90 8.91 -0.79 -11.10
C SER A 90 7.49 -0.81 -10.58
N LEU A 91 7.16 0.21 -9.79
CA LEU A 91 5.83 0.43 -9.24
C LEU A 91 5.53 1.93 -9.31
N ARG A 92 4.31 2.25 -9.73
CA ARG A 92 3.69 3.56 -9.54
C ARG A 92 2.43 3.38 -8.69
N TYR A 93 2.26 4.22 -7.70
CA TYR A 93 1.02 4.30 -6.94
C TYR A 93 0.50 5.73 -6.96
N ASP A 94 -0.66 5.92 -7.56
CA ASP A 94 -1.35 7.20 -7.69
C ASP A 94 -2.85 7.03 -7.37
N ALA A 95 -3.65 8.07 -7.63
CA ALA A 95 -5.10 8.05 -7.41
C ALA A 95 -5.86 6.98 -8.23
N SER A 96 -5.28 6.47 -9.32
CA SER A 96 -5.85 5.38 -10.12
C SER A 96 -5.54 3.98 -9.58
N GLY A 97 -4.68 3.90 -8.55
CA GLY A 97 -4.28 2.66 -7.91
C GLY A 97 -2.82 2.30 -8.15
N ILE A 98 -2.50 1.03 -7.93
CA ILE A 98 -1.14 0.50 -8.05
C ILE A 98 -0.87 -0.07 -9.44
N HIS A 99 0.19 0.40 -10.09
CA HIS A 99 0.69 -0.09 -11.37
C HIS A 99 2.06 -0.71 -11.17
N THR A 100 2.15 -2.04 -11.24
CA THR A 100 3.41 -2.76 -11.06
C THR A 100 3.88 -3.39 -12.37
N GLN A 101 5.16 -3.25 -12.68
CA GLN A 101 5.82 -3.99 -13.74
C GLN A 101 6.94 -4.82 -13.14
N GLN A 102 6.83 -6.14 -13.25
CA GLN A 102 7.88 -7.06 -12.85
C GLN A 102 8.67 -7.47 -14.09
N LEU A 103 9.95 -7.11 -14.14
CA LEU A 103 10.79 -7.34 -15.32
C LEU A 103 11.53 -8.67 -15.23
N MET A 104 11.92 -9.07 -14.03
CA MET A 104 12.57 -10.37 -13.79
C MET A 104 12.00 -11.06 -12.55
N PRO A 105 11.53 -12.31 -12.67
CA PRO A 105 11.14 -13.09 -11.51
C PRO A 105 12.38 -13.58 -10.76
N LEU A 106 12.61 -13.02 -9.58
CA LEU A 106 13.60 -13.54 -8.64
C LEU A 106 12.93 -14.50 -7.66
N PRO A 107 13.51 -15.68 -7.39
CA PRO A 107 13.04 -16.57 -6.34
C PRO A 107 12.99 -15.83 -5.00
N GLN A 108 11.86 -15.98 -4.30
CA GLN A 108 11.65 -15.44 -2.95
C GLN A 108 11.58 -13.91 -2.86
N MET A 109 11.54 -13.21 -3.98
CA MET A 109 11.29 -11.77 -3.99
C MET A 109 9.86 -11.49 -3.50
N PRO A 110 9.66 -10.62 -2.49
CA PRO A 110 8.33 -10.22 -2.08
C PRO A 110 7.63 -9.45 -3.22
N PRO A 111 6.29 -9.46 -3.28
CA PRO A 111 5.54 -8.61 -4.20
C PRO A 111 5.93 -7.13 -4.05
N ALA A 112 5.93 -6.37 -5.13
CA ALA A 112 6.30 -4.94 -5.10
C ALA A 112 5.43 -4.13 -4.13
N SER A 113 4.14 -4.49 -3.97
CA SER A 113 3.25 -3.86 -2.99
C SER A 113 3.68 -4.10 -1.54
N GLN A 114 4.31 -5.24 -1.25
CA GLN A 114 4.86 -5.53 0.07
C GLN A 114 6.10 -4.66 0.33
N VAL A 115 7.00 -4.56 -0.64
CA VAL A 115 8.19 -3.69 -0.54
C VAL A 115 7.76 -2.23 -0.30
N LEU A 116 6.77 -1.75 -1.06
CA LEU A 116 6.20 -0.42 -0.87
C LEU A 116 5.63 -0.25 0.53
N ALA A 117 4.86 -1.22 1.04
CA ALA A 117 4.26 -1.14 2.37
C ALA A 117 5.32 -1.01 3.47
N ASP A 118 6.40 -1.79 3.39
CA ASP A 118 7.49 -1.78 4.37
C ASP A 118 8.20 -0.40 4.40
N ILE A 119 8.41 0.19 3.22
CA ILE A 119 8.93 1.56 3.08
C ILE A 119 7.95 2.57 3.65
N MET A 120 6.68 2.50 3.26
CA MET A 120 5.66 3.44 3.73
C MET A 120 5.47 3.37 5.24
N LEU A 121 5.59 2.20 5.87
CA LEU A 121 5.55 2.07 7.34
C LEU A 121 6.70 2.85 8.02
N SER A 122 7.81 3.05 7.33
CA SER A 122 8.99 3.76 7.84
C SER A 122 8.92 5.28 7.63
N TYR A 123 8.27 5.74 6.56
CA TYR A 123 8.29 7.16 6.16
C TYR A 123 6.94 7.88 6.31
N TRP A 124 5.80 7.18 6.27
CA TRP A 124 4.49 7.85 6.32
C TRP A 124 4.09 8.19 7.75
N PRO A 125 3.38 9.32 7.94
CA PRO A 125 2.79 9.66 9.22
C PRO A 125 1.96 8.52 9.80
N ARG A 126 2.16 8.28 11.10
CA ARG A 126 1.48 7.24 11.87
C ARG A 126 -0.04 7.33 11.74
N GLU A 127 -0.58 8.53 11.66
CA GLU A 127 -2.02 8.81 11.60
C GLU A 127 -2.66 8.27 10.33
N LEU A 128 -1.91 8.23 9.23
CA LEU A 128 -2.39 7.67 7.96
C LEU A 128 -2.48 6.14 8.05
N TRP A 129 -1.49 5.50 8.66
CA TRP A 129 -1.48 4.07 8.88
C TRP A 129 -2.48 3.61 9.93
N GLN A 130 -2.64 4.35 11.03
CA GLN A 130 -3.53 3.98 12.13
C GLN A 130 -4.98 3.81 11.67
N LYS A 131 -5.40 4.52 10.62
CA LYS A 131 -6.74 4.39 10.00
C LYS A 131 -6.91 3.11 9.16
N GLN A 132 -5.80 2.54 8.68
CA GLN A 132 -5.83 1.33 7.85
C GLN A 132 -5.68 0.05 8.67
N LEU A 133 -5.16 0.15 9.91
CA LEU A 133 -4.90 -1.01 10.74
C LEU A 133 -6.19 -1.79 11.10
N PRO A 134 -6.11 -3.13 11.18
CA PRO A 134 -7.24 -3.93 11.65
C PRO A 134 -7.65 -3.57 13.09
N ARG A 135 -8.88 -3.92 13.46
CA ARG A 135 -9.39 -3.70 14.83
C ARG A 135 -8.46 -4.36 15.86
N GLY A 136 -8.16 -3.63 16.94
CA GLY A 136 -7.29 -4.09 18.02
C GLY A 136 -5.78 -3.93 17.75
N TRP A 137 -5.37 -3.42 16.59
CA TRP A 137 -3.98 -3.12 16.28
C TRP A 137 -3.63 -1.66 16.61
N THR A 138 -2.41 -1.45 17.09
CA THR A 138 -1.86 -0.13 17.39
C THR A 138 -0.50 0.02 16.73
N LEU A 139 -0.23 1.18 16.12
CA LEU A 139 1.09 1.51 15.59
C LEU A 139 1.82 2.44 16.55
N GLN A 140 2.96 1.99 17.06
CA GLN A 140 3.86 2.80 17.87
C GLN A 140 5.11 3.11 17.06
N ASP A 141 5.23 4.36 16.63
CA ASP A 141 6.44 4.85 15.99
C ASP A 141 7.41 5.37 17.06
N GLN A 142 8.63 4.82 17.01
CA GLN A 142 9.74 5.03 17.95
C GLN A 142 10.77 6.06 17.42
N GLY A 143 10.45 6.72 16.31
CA GLY A 143 11.34 7.59 15.58
C GLY A 143 12.43 6.83 14.81
N LEU A 144 13.13 7.57 13.94
CA LEU A 144 14.29 7.06 13.22
C LEU A 144 15.43 6.79 14.21
N LYS A 145 15.86 5.53 14.27
CA LYS A 145 17.07 5.11 14.99
C LYS A 145 18.16 4.78 13.97
N ARG A 146 19.40 5.22 14.24
CA ARG A 146 20.58 4.89 13.45
C ARG A 146 21.14 3.54 13.83
#